data_AF-A0A662A566-F1
#
_entry.id   AF-A0A662A566-F1
#
_cell.length_a   1.000
_cell.length_b   1.000
_cell.length_c   1.000
_cell.angle_alpha   90.00
_cell.angle_beta   90.00
_cell.angle_gamma   90.00
#
_symmetry.space_group_name_H-M   'P 1'
#
loop_
_entity.id
_entity.type
_entity.pdbx_description
1 polymer ?
#
loop_
_entity_poly.entity_id
_entity_poly.type
_entity_poly.pdbx_seq_one_letter_code
_entity_poly.pdbx_strand_id
1 'polypeptide(L)'
;MDETQKNHMKAYGIAYWELTQDVEVTWLLNYKGGSFMSKYHEIIEQECIIRGVSYTIIADAQSTAILSEIADPEVNMDAVKLQKAPKVAVYSPKNKQPWDDAVTLVLTYAEIPYEIVYDVEVIEGTLPLYDWLHLHHEDFTGQYGKFWANYRNASWYIENVKANEDVAHQLGFNKVSECKLAVALKIRDFTVGGGYLFSMCSAPDSYDVALAAEGVDICDMMFDGDPKDPDAQSTAILSEIADPEVNMDAI
;
A
#
# COMPACT_ATOMS: atom_id res chain seq x y z
N MET A 1 -6.16 18.78 3.72
CA MET A 1 -6.94 19.68 4.59
C MET A 1 -6.32 21.06 4.46
N ASP A 2 -7.09 22.14 4.59
CA ASP A 2 -6.52 23.49 4.54
C ASP A 2 -5.55 23.74 5.73
N GLU A 3 -4.74 24.78 5.65
CA GLU A 3 -3.71 25.10 6.65
C GLU A 3 -4.28 25.42 8.05
N THR A 4 -5.60 25.56 8.18
CA THR A 4 -6.26 25.84 9.46
C THR A 4 -6.57 24.58 10.26
N GLN A 5 -6.47 23.41 9.63
CA GLN A 5 -6.83 22.15 10.27
C GLN A 5 -5.77 21.67 11.27
N LYS A 6 -6.22 21.30 12.47
CA LYS A 6 -5.40 20.68 13.50
C LYS A 6 -5.50 19.16 13.38
N ASN A 7 -4.36 18.49 13.47
CA ASN A 7 -4.23 17.02 13.45
C ASN A 7 -4.93 16.35 12.26
N HIS A 8 -4.60 16.77 11.03
CA HIS A 8 -5.21 16.23 9.82
C HIS A 8 -5.11 14.70 9.70
N MET A 9 -4.00 14.08 10.12
CA MET A 9 -3.89 12.61 10.13
C MET A 9 -4.92 11.95 11.07
N LYS A 10 -5.18 12.54 12.24
CA LYS A 10 -6.21 12.03 13.17
C LYS A 10 -7.62 12.23 12.64
N ALA A 11 -7.86 13.17 11.72
CA ALA A 11 -9.16 13.32 11.10
C ALA A 11 -9.53 12.11 10.22
N TYR A 12 -8.55 11.45 9.58
CA TYR A 12 -8.77 10.14 8.94
C TYR A 12 -9.15 9.08 9.96
N GLY A 13 -8.53 9.11 11.14
CA GLY A 13 -8.87 8.28 12.29
C GLY A 13 -10.30 8.46 12.79
N ILE A 14 -10.77 9.71 12.86
CA ILE A 14 -12.17 10.03 13.19
C ILE A 14 -13.11 9.45 12.13
N ALA A 15 -12.84 9.67 10.85
CA ALA A 15 -13.65 9.12 9.76
C ALA A 15 -13.70 7.58 9.81
N TYR A 16 -12.55 6.93 10.03
CA TYR A 16 -12.50 5.47 10.23
C TYR A 16 -13.32 5.05 11.44
N TRP A 17 -13.16 5.73 12.58
CA TRP A 17 -13.89 5.43 13.81
C TRP A 17 -15.40 5.58 13.62
N GLU A 18 -15.88 6.65 12.95
CA GLU A 18 -17.29 6.82 12.61
C GLU A 18 -17.83 5.62 11.82
N LEU A 19 -17.08 5.14 10.82
CA LEU A 19 -17.45 3.97 10.03
C LEU A 19 -17.52 2.68 10.87
N THR A 20 -16.74 2.55 11.94
CA THR A 20 -16.86 1.42 12.88
C THR A 20 -18.10 1.50 13.76
N GLN A 21 -18.73 2.67 13.85
CA GLN A 21 -20.00 2.91 14.56
C GLN A 21 -21.21 2.86 13.61
N ASP A 22 -21.04 2.30 12.40
CA ASP A 22 -22.05 2.25 11.34
C ASP A 22 -22.58 3.65 10.91
N VAL A 23 -21.74 4.69 11.06
CA VAL A 23 -22.04 6.06 10.60
C VAL A 23 -21.44 6.28 9.22
N GLU A 24 -22.29 6.64 8.25
CA GLU A 24 -21.83 7.00 6.91
C GLU A 24 -21.05 8.32 6.91
N VAL A 25 -19.91 8.33 6.22
CA VAL A 25 -19.05 9.51 6.05
C VAL A 25 -18.93 9.84 4.57
N THR A 26 -19.06 11.10 4.22
CA THR A 26 -18.76 11.59 2.86
C THR A 26 -17.36 12.19 2.85
N TRP A 27 -16.46 11.62 2.05
CA TRP A 27 -15.15 12.17 1.78
C TRP A 27 -15.24 13.18 0.63
N LEU A 28 -14.97 14.45 0.94
CA LEU A 28 -15.03 15.56 0.00
C LEU A 28 -13.62 15.76 -0.58
N LEU A 29 -13.34 15.07 -1.67
CA LEU A 29 -12.07 15.10 -2.39
C LEU A 29 -11.79 16.51 -2.93
N ASN A 30 -10.57 17.00 -2.68
CA ASN A 30 -10.09 18.34 -3.03
C ASN A 30 -10.86 19.53 -2.45
N TYR A 31 -12.05 19.33 -1.87
CA TYR A 31 -12.74 20.35 -1.09
C TYR A 31 -12.03 20.54 0.26
N LYS A 32 -11.54 21.76 0.51
CA LYS A 32 -10.67 22.10 1.66
C LYS A 32 -9.53 21.09 1.84
N GLY A 33 -8.97 20.60 0.74
CA GLY A 33 -7.88 19.63 0.73
C GLY A 33 -8.25 18.22 1.20
N GLY A 34 -9.51 17.79 1.06
CA GLY A 34 -9.94 16.43 1.40
C GLY A 34 -10.61 16.33 2.77
N SER A 35 -11.68 17.10 3.01
CA SER A 35 -12.42 17.05 4.29
C SER A 35 -13.42 15.90 4.37
N PHE A 36 -13.81 15.53 5.58
CA PHE A 36 -14.88 14.55 5.85
C PHE A 36 -16.14 15.27 6.32
N MET A 37 -17.30 14.78 5.89
CA MET A 37 -18.61 15.29 6.28
C MET A 37 -19.53 14.13 6.67
N SER A 38 -20.14 14.21 7.84
CA SER A 38 -21.12 13.23 8.33
C SER A 38 -22.30 13.94 9.00
N LYS A 39 -23.33 13.17 9.39
CA LYS A 39 -24.44 13.74 10.16
C LYS A 39 -23.96 14.07 11.57
N TYR A 40 -24.36 15.26 12.04
CA TYR A 40 -23.98 15.71 13.37
C TYR A 40 -24.48 14.77 14.46
N HIS A 41 -23.58 14.44 15.39
CA HIS A 41 -23.89 13.76 16.64
C HIS A 41 -22.92 14.23 17.72
N GLU A 42 -23.41 14.45 18.95
CA GLU A 42 -22.60 15.00 20.07
C GLU A 42 -21.38 14.13 20.38
N ILE A 43 -21.50 12.80 20.27
CA ILE A 43 -20.36 11.89 20.50
C ILE A 43 -19.24 12.10 19.47
N ILE A 44 -19.56 12.37 18.20
CA ILE A 44 -18.57 12.63 17.15
C ILE A 44 -17.85 13.96 17.42
N GLU A 45 -18.59 14.97 17.89
CA GLU A 45 -18.03 16.25 18.33
C GLU A 45 -17.04 16.05 19.48
N GLN A 46 -17.43 15.27 20.50
CA GLN A 46 -16.58 14.97 21.64
C GLN A 46 -15.31 14.21 21.22
N GLU A 47 -15.41 13.23 20.31
CA GLU A 47 -14.25 12.51 19.78
C GLU A 47 -13.30 13.45 19.02
N CYS A 48 -13.81 14.37 18.20
CA CYS A 48 -12.98 15.39 17.54
C CYS A 48 -12.22 16.23 18.57
N ILE A 49 -12.87 16.66 19.66
CA ILE A 49 -12.25 17.43 20.75
C ILE A 49 -11.17 16.60 21.45
N ILE A 50 -11.47 15.37 21.83
CA ILE A 50 -10.55 14.45 22.54
C ILE A 50 -9.29 14.20 21.70
N ARG A 51 -9.46 14.01 20.38
CA ARG A 51 -8.36 13.73 19.45
C ARG A 51 -7.71 15.01 18.87
N GLY A 52 -8.19 16.19 19.26
CA GLY A 52 -7.64 17.49 18.84
C GLY A 52 -7.80 17.79 17.35
N VAL A 53 -8.87 17.29 16.74
CA VAL A 53 -9.22 17.50 15.33
C VAL A 53 -10.18 18.70 15.24
N SER A 54 -9.90 19.68 14.38
CA SER A 54 -10.86 20.78 14.17
C SER A 54 -12.05 20.29 13.35
N TYR A 55 -13.24 20.77 13.70
CA TYR A 55 -14.49 20.47 13.03
C TYR A 55 -15.33 21.76 12.88
N THR A 56 -16.40 21.67 12.11
CA THR A 56 -17.39 22.75 12.00
C THR A 56 -18.78 22.15 11.88
N ILE A 57 -19.72 22.61 12.70
CA ILE A 57 -21.13 22.24 12.58
C ILE A 57 -21.76 23.16 11.54
N ILE A 58 -22.39 22.57 10.54
CA ILE A 58 -23.04 23.28 9.44
C ILE A 58 -24.52 22.92 9.37
N ALA A 59 -25.36 23.85 8.91
CA ALA A 59 -26.76 23.57 8.65
C ALA A 59 -26.93 22.71 7.38
N ASP A 60 -28.05 21.98 7.27
CA ASP A 60 -28.35 21.14 6.10
C ASP A 60 -28.32 21.95 4.77
N ALA A 61 -28.73 23.22 4.80
CA ALA A 61 -28.65 24.12 3.64
C ALA A 61 -27.20 24.39 3.20
N GLN A 62 -26.27 24.51 4.16
CA GLN A 62 -24.84 24.69 3.87
C GLN A 62 -24.23 23.38 3.34
N SER A 63 -24.57 22.23 3.92
CA SER A 63 -24.14 20.92 3.40
C SER A 63 -24.59 20.73 1.94
N THR A 64 -25.84 21.07 1.63
CA THR A 64 -26.38 21.02 0.27
C THR A 64 -25.62 21.96 -0.68
N ALA A 65 -25.29 23.17 -0.24
CA ALA A 65 -24.52 24.12 -1.03
C ALA A 65 -23.11 23.59 -1.34
N ILE A 66 -22.42 23.00 -0.35
CA ILE A 66 -21.10 22.39 -0.53
C ILE A 66 -21.15 21.24 -1.54
N LEU A 67 -22.14 20.35 -1.42
CA LEU A 67 -22.30 19.25 -2.38
C LEU A 67 -22.63 19.75 -3.79
N SER A 68 -23.38 20.85 -3.91
CA SER A 68 -23.67 21.47 -5.20
C SER A 68 -22.44 22.12 -5.83
N GLU A 69 -21.54 22.69 -5.02
CA GLU A 69 -20.24 23.23 -5.48
C GLU A 69 -19.35 22.10 -5.98
N ILE A 70 -19.24 21.01 -5.23
CA ILE A 70 -18.42 19.85 -5.59
C ILE A 70 -18.94 19.15 -6.86
N ALA A 71 -20.26 19.16 -7.09
CA ALA A 71 -20.87 18.55 -8.25
C ALA A 71 -20.70 19.34 -9.56
N ASP A 72 -20.11 20.54 -9.51
CA ASP A 72 -19.82 21.32 -10.71
C ASP A 72 -18.73 20.63 -11.55
N PRO A 73 -19.02 20.23 -12.81
CA PRO A 73 -18.03 19.55 -13.65
C PRO A 73 -16.83 20.43 -14.02
N GLU A 74 -16.88 21.75 -13.79
CA GLU A 74 -15.77 22.67 -14.03
C GLU A 74 -14.76 22.72 -12.85
N VAL A 75 -15.08 22.14 -11.70
CA VAL A 75 -14.16 22.06 -10.55
C VAL A 75 -13.57 20.66 -10.39
N ASN A 76 -12.30 20.60 -9.99
CA ASN A 76 -11.60 19.34 -9.71
C ASN A 76 -11.90 18.87 -8.28
N MET A 77 -13.15 18.53 -7.98
CA MET A 77 -13.61 18.01 -6.68
C MET A 77 -14.53 16.81 -6.87
N ASP A 78 -14.69 16.00 -5.82
CA ASP A 78 -15.63 14.87 -5.82
C ASP A 78 -16.13 14.56 -4.39
N ALA A 79 -17.27 13.88 -4.28
CA ALA A 79 -17.88 13.49 -3.01
C ALA A 79 -18.11 11.97 -2.97
N VAL A 80 -17.20 11.27 -2.28
CA VAL A 80 -17.23 9.80 -2.17
C VAL A 80 -17.91 9.40 -0.87
N LYS A 81 -18.95 8.57 -0.95
CA LYS A 81 -19.60 8.01 0.24
C LYS A 81 -18.84 6.79 0.75
N LEU A 82 -18.52 6.81 2.04
CA LEU A 82 -17.91 5.73 2.79
C LEU A 82 -18.94 5.13 3.74
N GLN A 83 -19.10 3.81 3.71
CA GLN A 83 -20.16 3.12 4.45
C GLN A 83 -19.66 2.05 5.43
N LYS A 84 -18.43 1.55 5.24
CA LYS A 84 -17.86 0.47 6.04
C LYS A 84 -16.39 0.74 6.31
N ALA A 85 -15.96 0.52 7.55
CA ALA A 85 -14.55 0.55 7.92
C ALA A 85 -13.82 -0.67 7.30
N PRO A 86 -12.74 -0.47 6.54
CA PRO A 86 -11.99 -1.58 5.94
C PRO A 86 -11.11 -2.28 6.98
N LYS A 87 -10.98 -3.61 6.88
CA LYS A 87 -9.89 -4.33 7.53
C LYS A 87 -8.61 -4.13 6.72
N VAL A 88 -7.60 -3.53 7.34
CA VAL A 88 -6.34 -3.14 6.69
C VAL A 88 -5.22 -4.13 7.01
N ALA A 89 -4.55 -4.61 5.97
CA ALA A 89 -3.28 -5.31 6.08
C ALA A 89 -2.15 -4.44 5.53
N VAL A 90 -1.02 -4.43 6.23
CA VAL A 90 0.24 -3.82 5.76
C VAL A 90 1.21 -4.94 5.47
N TYR A 91 1.68 -5.02 4.22
CA TYR A 91 2.70 -5.96 3.82
C TYR A 91 4.06 -5.45 4.27
N SER A 92 4.66 -6.09 5.28
CA SER A 92 5.93 -5.63 5.87
C SER A 92 6.70 -6.77 6.54
N PRO A 93 8.04 -6.82 6.40
CA PRO A 93 8.87 -7.80 7.10
C PRO A 93 8.73 -7.67 8.62
N LYS A 94 8.59 -8.80 9.33
CA LYS A 94 8.44 -8.83 10.80
C LYS A 94 9.65 -8.28 11.57
N ASN A 95 10.82 -8.21 10.92
CA ASN A 95 12.07 -7.71 11.51
C ASN A 95 12.29 -6.20 11.32
N LYS A 96 11.44 -5.49 10.56
CA LYS A 96 11.51 -4.02 10.47
C LYS A 96 11.10 -3.38 11.80
N GLN A 97 11.78 -2.30 12.17
CA GLN A 97 11.36 -1.54 13.35
C GLN A 97 10.12 -0.69 13.02
N PRO A 98 9.18 -0.49 13.95
CA PRO A 98 7.95 0.25 13.69
C PRO A 98 8.14 1.70 13.21
N TRP A 99 9.29 2.33 13.46
CA TRP A 99 9.61 3.68 12.98
C TRP A 99 10.25 3.69 11.58
N ASP A 100 10.62 2.53 11.04
CA ASP A 100 11.20 2.41 9.70
C ASP A 100 10.12 2.38 8.61
N ASP A 101 8.83 2.33 8.98
CA ASP A 101 7.72 2.33 8.04
C ASP A 101 6.76 3.50 8.33
N ALA A 102 6.81 4.51 7.46
CA ALA A 102 5.95 5.68 7.56
C ALA A 102 4.45 5.33 7.54
N VAL A 103 4.08 4.23 6.88
CA VAL A 103 2.67 3.80 6.77
C VAL A 103 2.15 3.36 8.13
N THR A 104 2.85 2.43 8.79
CA THR A 104 2.44 1.92 10.09
C THR A 104 2.46 3.01 11.15
N LEU A 105 3.44 3.93 11.09
CA LEU A 105 3.49 5.12 11.95
C LEU A 105 2.26 6.01 11.78
N VAL A 106 1.87 6.31 10.53
CA VAL A 106 0.70 7.17 10.25
C VAL A 106 -0.60 6.47 10.65
N LEU A 107 -0.77 5.18 10.36
CA LEU A 107 -1.95 4.41 10.77
C LEU A 107 -2.07 4.35 12.30
N THR A 108 -0.97 4.07 13.00
CA THR A 108 -0.94 4.08 14.47
C THR A 108 -1.24 5.47 15.02
N TYR A 109 -0.68 6.54 14.45
CA TYR A 109 -0.96 7.91 14.88
C TYR A 109 -2.41 8.33 14.65
N ALA A 110 -2.99 7.89 13.53
CA ALA A 110 -4.40 8.08 13.20
C ALA A 110 -5.33 7.13 13.97
N GLU A 111 -4.79 6.20 14.77
CA GLU A 111 -5.57 5.20 15.52
C GLU A 111 -6.43 4.29 14.60
N ILE A 112 -5.93 4.00 13.41
CA ILE A 112 -6.53 3.04 12.46
C ILE A 112 -5.88 1.67 12.70
N PRO A 113 -6.64 0.63 13.07
CA PRO A 113 -6.09 -0.70 13.28
C PRO A 113 -5.66 -1.34 11.96
N TYR A 114 -4.53 -2.05 11.99
CA TYR A 114 -4.01 -2.82 10.88
C TYR A 114 -3.34 -4.10 11.40
N GLU A 115 -3.18 -5.07 10.52
CA GLU A 115 -2.38 -6.27 10.77
C GLU A 115 -1.18 -6.30 9.81
N ILE A 116 -0.05 -6.83 10.30
CA ILE A 116 1.14 -7.03 9.46
C ILE A 116 1.05 -8.42 8.84
N VAL A 117 1.19 -8.47 7.52
CA VAL A 117 1.32 -9.71 6.75
C VAL A 117 2.62 -9.67 5.96
N TYR A 118 3.20 -10.82 5.64
CA TYR A 118 4.36 -10.90 4.74
C TYR A 118 4.26 -12.15 3.86
N ASP A 119 5.37 -12.61 3.30
CA ASP A 119 5.42 -13.73 2.35
C ASP A 119 4.69 -14.98 2.85
N VAL A 120 4.93 -15.38 4.10
CA VAL A 120 4.34 -16.60 4.69
C VAL A 120 2.82 -16.49 4.72
N GLU A 121 2.27 -15.44 5.32
CA GLU A 121 0.83 -15.26 5.43
C GLU A 121 0.15 -15.15 4.07
N VAL A 122 0.80 -14.48 3.10
CA VAL A 122 0.26 -14.33 1.75
C VAL A 122 0.22 -15.67 1.02
N ILE A 123 1.28 -16.48 1.10
CA ILE A 123 1.34 -17.81 0.49
C ILE A 123 0.34 -18.77 1.15
N GLU A 124 0.17 -18.69 2.47
CA GLU A 124 -0.81 -19.47 3.23
C GLU A 124 -2.27 -19.05 2.97
N GLY A 125 -2.49 -17.94 2.26
CA GLY A 125 -3.81 -17.52 1.77
C GLY A 125 -4.63 -16.74 2.77
N THR A 126 -4.00 -15.92 3.62
CA THR A 126 -4.71 -15.08 4.61
C THR A 126 -5.33 -13.81 4.01
N LEU A 127 -4.88 -13.37 2.82
CA LEU A 127 -5.33 -12.10 2.20
C LEU A 127 -6.86 -11.92 2.11
N PRO A 128 -7.68 -12.94 1.83
CA PRO A 128 -9.15 -12.79 1.78
C PRO A 128 -9.81 -12.38 3.11
N LEU A 129 -9.07 -12.35 4.23
CA LEU A 129 -9.56 -11.87 5.52
C LEU A 129 -9.59 -10.34 5.63
N TYR A 130 -8.92 -9.64 4.70
CA TYR A 130 -8.75 -8.20 4.69
C TYR A 130 -9.53 -7.56 3.54
N ASP A 131 -9.90 -6.29 3.70
CA ASP A 131 -10.50 -5.51 2.62
C ASP A 131 -9.39 -4.81 1.82
N TRP A 132 -8.36 -4.29 2.51
CA TRP A 132 -7.28 -3.47 1.94
C TRP A 132 -5.90 -4.06 2.22
N LEU A 133 -5.01 -4.03 1.22
CA LEU A 133 -3.59 -4.40 1.35
C LEU A 133 -2.72 -3.20 0.97
N HIS A 134 -1.75 -2.88 1.83
CA HIS A 134 -0.79 -1.81 1.61
C HIS A 134 0.62 -2.36 1.36
N LEU A 135 1.26 -1.96 0.27
CA LEU A 135 2.62 -2.34 -0.10
C LEU A 135 3.53 -1.10 -0.10
N HIS A 136 4.65 -1.18 0.60
CA HIS A 136 5.60 -0.07 0.71
C HIS A 136 7.05 -0.56 0.67
N HIS A 137 7.80 -0.10 -0.34
CA HIS A 137 9.21 -0.44 -0.53
C HIS A 137 9.53 -1.95 -0.58
N GLU A 138 8.72 -2.72 -1.32
CA GLU A 138 9.00 -4.13 -1.58
C GLU A 138 9.66 -4.35 -2.93
N ASP A 139 10.44 -5.42 -3.03
CA ASP A 139 10.99 -5.96 -4.27
C ASP A 139 10.41 -7.36 -4.55
N PHE A 140 9.45 -7.44 -5.48
CA PHE A 140 8.88 -8.71 -5.93
C PHE A 140 9.73 -9.43 -6.99
N THR A 141 10.85 -8.86 -7.44
CA THR A 141 11.68 -9.48 -8.50
C THR A 141 12.64 -10.53 -7.94
N GLY A 142 12.96 -10.48 -6.64
CA GLY A 142 13.96 -11.35 -6.02
C GLY A 142 15.41 -10.88 -6.19
N GLN A 143 15.63 -9.64 -6.64
CA GLN A 143 16.95 -9.04 -6.84
C GLN A 143 17.47 -8.29 -5.59
N TYR A 144 16.72 -8.33 -4.48
CA TYR A 144 17.06 -7.67 -3.20
C TYR A 144 17.20 -6.15 -3.32
N GLY A 145 16.47 -5.55 -4.26
CA GLY A 145 16.50 -4.13 -4.60
C GLY A 145 17.85 -3.66 -5.17
N LYS A 146 17.98 -2.33 -5.33
CA LYS A 146 19.10 -1.67 -6.03
C LYS A 146 20.42 -1.66 -5.24
N PHE A 147 20.54 -2.48 -4.20
CA PHE A 147 21.60 -2.37 -3.20
C PHE A 147 22.81 -3.24 -3.49
N TRP A 148 22.69 -4.25 -4.34
CA TRP A 148 23.77 -5.20 -4.61
C TRP A 148 25.08 -4.50 -5.04
N ALA A 149 25.01 -3.59 -6.00
CA ALA A 149 26.20 -2.95 -6.60
C ALA A 149 27.09 -2.23 -5.56
N ASN A 150 26.46 -1.55 -4.60
CA ASN A 150 27.14 -0.73 -3.60
C ASN A 150 27.31 -1.43 -2.24
N TYR A 151 26.45 -2.40 -1.92
CA TYR A 151 26.31 -2.93 -0.56
C TYR A 151 26.39 -4.46 -0.45
N ARG A 152 26.72 -5.21 -1.52
CA ARG A 152 26.84 -6.68 -1.49
C ARG A 152 27.69 -7.26 -0.34
N ASN A 153 28.65 -6.50 0.18
CA ASN A 153 29.53 -6.91 1.28
C ASN A 153 29.11 -6.36 2.66
N ALA A 154 28.04 -5.56 2.73
CA ALA A 154 27.55 -5.01 3.98
C ALA A 154 26.78 -6.09 4.77
N SER A 155 27.00 -6.17 6.08
CA SER A 155 26.37 -7.20 6.93
C SER A 155 24.85 -7.21 6.81
N TRP A 156 24.23 -6.03 6.82
CA TRP A 156 22.78 -5.90 6.69
C TRP A 156 22.24 -6.46 5.36
N TYR A 157 23.00 -6.32 4.27
CA TYR A 157 22.60 -6.83 2.95
C TYR A 157 22.71 -8.35 2.92
N ILE A 158 23.82 -8.90 3.41
CA ILE A 158 24.04 -10.35 3.52
C ILE A 158 22.97 -11.00 4.40
N GLU A 159 22.65 -10.37 5.53
CA GLU A 159 21.58 -10.82 6.43
C GLU A 159 20.20 -10.76 5.76
N ASN A 160 19.92 -9.71 4.99
CA ASN A 160 18.67 -9.58 4.24
C ASN A 160 18.52 -10.66 3.15
N VAL A 161 19.57 -10.92 2.36
CA VAL A 161 19.58 -12.00 1.35
C VAL A 161 19.29 -13.33 2.02
N LYS A 162 20.05 -13.66 3.08
CA LYS A 162 19.87 -14.91 3.82
C LYS A 162 18.46 -15.06 4.40
N ALA A 163 17.89 -14.00 4.98
CA ALA A 163 16.55 -14.05 5.55
C ALA A 163 15.49 -14.34 4.48
N ASN A 164 15.62 -13.77 3.28
CA ASN A 164 14.71 -14.04 2.17
C ASN A 164 14.88 -15.47 1.63
N GLU A 165 16.12 -15.97 1.51
CA GLU A 165 16.40 -17.36 1.12
C GLU A 165 15.82 -18.36 2.13
N ASP A 166 16.01 -18.11 3.43
CA ASP A 166 15.48 -18.95 4.51
C ASP A 166 13.93 -19.02 4.46
N VAL A 167 13.26 -17.89 4.20
CA VAL A 167 11.80 -17.83 4.03
C VAL A 167 11.34 -18.56 2.76
N ALA A 168 12.01 -18.35 1.63
CA ALA A 168 11.69 -19.03 0.37
C ALA A 168 11.81 -20.56 0.53
N HIS A 169 12.90 -21.03 1.14
CA HIS A 169 13.09 -22.45 1.44
C HIS A 169 12.04 -23.01 2.40
N GLN A 170 11.68 -22.25 3.45
CA GLN A 170 10.62 -22.65 4.38
C GLN A 170 9.27 -22.85 3.67
N LEU A 171 8.99 -22.02 2.66
CA LEU A 171 7.78 -22.07 1.84
C LEU A 171 7.87 -23.07 0.69
N GLY A 172 9.01 -23.76 0.53
CA GLY A 172 9.21 -24.82 -0.46
C GLY A 172 9.68 -24.36 -1.84
N PHE A 173 10.13 -23.11 -1.96
CA PHE A 173 10.72 -22.57 -3.19
C PHE A 173 12.24 -22.77 -3.19
N ASN A 174 12.83 -22.94 -4.36
CA ASN A 174 14.30 -23.03 -4.48
C ASN A 174 14.94 -21.65 -4.68
N LYS A 175 14.19 -20.70 -5.25
CA LYS A 175 14.64 -19.33 -5.50
C LYS A 175 13.74 -18.30 -4.81
N VAL A 176 14.34 -17.19 -4.39
CA VAL A 176 13.59 -16.04 -3.86
C VAL A 176 12.72 -15.40 -4.95
N SER A 177 13.19 -15.32 -6.20
CA SER A 177 12.42 -14.84 -7.34
C SER A 177 11.14 -15.65 -7.57
N GLU A 178 11.21 -16.98 -7.50
CA GLU A 178 10.03 -17.87 -7.58
C GLU A 178 9.06 -17.63 -6.42
N CYS A 179 9.57 -17.51 -5.19
CA CYS A 179 8.76 -17.21 -4.01
C CYS A 179 8.05 -15.86 -4.15
N LYS A 180 8.76 -14.81 -4.57
CA LYS A 180 8.21 -13.47 -4.73
C LYS A 180 7.21 -13.38 -5.88
N LEU A 181 7.44 -14.10 -6.99
CA LEU A 181 6.45 -14.28 -8.05
C LEU A 181 5.17 -14.93 -7.50
N ALA A 182 5.28 -15.99 -6.70
CA ALA A 182 4.13 -16.64 -6.09
C ALA A 182 3.34 -15.69 -5.15
N VAL A 183 4.04 -14.85 -4.38
CA VAL A 183 3.44 -13.81 -3.55
C VAL A 183 2.72 -12.77 -4.42
N ALA A 184 3.37 -12.28 -5.49
CA ALA A 184 2.76 -11.34 -6.44
C ALA A 184 1.48 -11.90 -7.07
N LEU A 185 1.48 -13.18 -7.48
CA LEU A 185 0.31 -13.87 -8.00
C LEU A 185 -0.84 -13.95 -6.97
N LYS A 186 -0.54 -14.18 -5.68
CA LYS A 186 -1.55 -14.15 -4.62
C LYS A 186 -2.14 -12.76 -4.40
N ILE A 187 -1.31 -11.72 -4.48
CA ILE A 187 -1.77 -10.32 -4.38
C ILE A 187 -2.63 -9.95 -5.59
N ARG A 188 -2.28 -10.42 -6.79
CA ARG A 188 -3.10 -10.28 -8.00
C ARG A 188 -4.46 -10.92 -7.78
N ASP A 189 -4.49 -12.15 -7.31
CA ASP A 189 -5.74 -12.88 -7.07
C ASP A 189 -6.61 -12.20 -6.00
N PHE A 190 -6.00 -11.64 -4.95
CA PHE A 190 -6.69 -10.79 -3.96
C PHE A 190 -7.34 -9.56 -4.62
N THR A 191 -6.60 -8.87 -5.47
CA THR A 191 -7.08 -7.66 -6.16
C THR A 191 -8.20 -7.97 -7.14
N VAL A 192 -8.04 -9.04 -7.95
CA VAL A 192 -9.07 -9.55 -8.86
C VAL A 192 -10.31 -10.02 -8.09
N GLY A 193 -10.12 -10.55 -6.87
CA GLY A 193 -11.19 -10.95 -5.95
C GLY A 193 -11.96 -9.79 -5.31
N GLY A 194 -11.60 -8.53 -5.61
CA GLY A 194 -12.25 -7.32 -5.09
C GLY A 194 -11.55 -6.68 -3.89
N GLY A 195 -10.37 -7.17 -3.51
CA GLY A 195 -9.50 -6.51 -2.54
C GLY A 195 -8.92 -5.21 -3.09
N TYR A 196 -8.72 -4.22 -2.22
CA TYR A 196 -8.10 -2.94 -2.61
C TYR A 196 -6.60 -2.98 -2.35
N LEU A 197 -5.82 -2.68 -3.38
CA LEU A 197 -4.37 -2.63 -3.31
C LEU A 197 -3.87 -1.18 -3.32
N PHE A 198 -3.13 -0.80 -2.29
CA PHE A 198 -2.41 0.46 -2.22
C PHE A 198 -0.92 0.17 -2.29
N SER A 199 -0.30 0.45 -3.43
CA SER A 199 1.12 0.19 -3.64
C SER A 199 1.87 1.49 -3.91
N MET A 200 3.01 1.70 -3.25
CA MET A 200 3.77 2.95 -3.33
C MET A 200 5.28 2.74 -3.50
N CYS A 201 5.94 3.79 -3.97
CA CYS A 201 7.38 3.84 -4.22
C CYS A 201 7.83 2.78 -5.22
N SER A 202 8.70 1.84 -4.83
CA SER A 202 9.22 0.79 -5.72
C SER A 202 8.30 -0.43 -5.85
N ALA A 203 7.30 -0.55 -4.98
CA ALA A 203 6.44 -1.73 -4.94
C ALA A 203 5.57 -1.90 -6.20
N PRO A 204 4.98 -0.84 -6.81
CA PRO A 204 4.23 -0.99 -8.06
C PRO A 204 5.08 -1.58 -9.19
N ASP A 205 6.25 -0.98 -9.43
CA ASP A 205 7.13 -1.39 -10.52
C ASP A 205 7.64 -2.82 -10.33
N SER A 206 8.12 -3.16 -9.13
CA SER A 206 8.63 -4.51 -8.86
C SER A 206 7.54 -5.58 -8.95
N TYR A 207 6.32 -5.24 -8.52
CA TYR A 207 5.14 -6.09 -8.63
C TYR A 207 4.76 -6.35 -10.08
N ASP A 208 4.68 -5.31 -10.91
CA ASP A 208 4.35 -5.43 -12.33
C ASP A 208 5.43 -6.20 -13.10
N VAL A 209 6.71 -5.96 -12.79
CA VAL A 209 7.84 -6.72 -13.37
C VAL A 209 7.74 -8.20 -12.99
N ALA A 210 7.46 -8.52 -11.74
CA ALA A 210 7.31 -9.91 -11.30
C ALA A 210 6.19 -10.61 -12.07
N LEU A 211 5.02 -9.98 -12.19
CA LEU A 211 3.91 -10.54 -12.96
C LEU A 211 4.22 -10.67 -14.46
N ALA A 212 4.91 -9.69 -15.06
CA ALA A 212 5.29 -9.72 -16.47
C ALA A 212 6.36 -10.79 -16.78
N ALA A 213 7.15 -11.18 -15.78
CA ALA A 213 8.19 -12.20 -15.85
C ALA A 213 7.69 -13.60 -15.46
N GLU A 214 6.37 -13.84 -15.37
CA GLU A 214 5.84 -15.16 -15.03
C GLU A 214 6.37 -16.25 -16.00
N GLY A 215 7.16 -17.19 -15.47
CA GLY A 215 7.76 -18.27 -16.24
C GLY A 215 9.04 -17.91 -17.01
N VAL A 216 9.60 -16.71 -16.80
CA VAL A 216 10.85 -16.22 -17.40
C VAL A 216 11.83 -15.86 -16.29
N ASP A 217 13.06 -16.37 -16.38
CA ASP A 217 14.09 -16.01 -15.41
C ASP A 217 14.74 -14.66 -15.76
N ILE A 218 14.48 -13.66 -14.94
CA ILE A 218 15.03 -12.30 -15.08
C ILE A 218 16.21 -12.03 -14.14
N CYS A 219 16.47 -12.91 -13.17
CA CYS A 219 17.54 -12.75 -12.20
C CYS A 219 18.87 -13.20 -12.81
N ASP A 220 19.89 -12.36 -12.68
CA ASP A 220 21.23 -12.69 -13.13
C ASP A 220 22.04 -13.35 -11.99
N MET A 221 23.15 -13.99 -12.34
CA MET A 221 23.90 -14.95 -11.50
C MET A 221 24.33 -14.41 -10.15
N MET A 222 24.43 -13.09 -10.00
CA MET A 222 24.78 -12.46 -8.73
C MET A 222 23.66 -12.48 -7.67
N PHE A 223 22.40 -12.75 -8.07
CA PHE A 223 21.24 -12.75 -7.19
C PHE A 223 20.82 -14.16 -6.75
N ASP A 224 20.76 -15.13 -7.66
CA ASP A 224 20.29 -16.49 -7.38
C ASP A 224 21.20 -17.61 -7.93
N GLY A 225 22.33 -17.25 -8.56
CA GLY A 225 23.44 -18.17 -8.82
C GLY A 225 23.46 -18.86 -10.18
N ASP A 226 22.48 -18.60 -11.05
CA ASP A 226 22.39 -19.11 -12.42
C ASP A 226 22.16 -17.97 -13.44
N PRO A 227 22.46 -18.19 -14.73
CA PRO A 227 22.29 -17.13 -15.72
C PRO A 227 20.81 -16.91 -16.02
N LYS A 228 20.40 -15.64 -16.10
CA LYS A 228 19.07 -15.25 -16.60
C LYS A 228 18.76 -15.83 -17.98
N ASP A 229 17.48 -15.90 -18.33
CA ASP A 229 17.03 -16.31 -19.65
C ASP A 229 17.62 -15.36 -20.73
N PRO A 230 18.35 -15.87 -21.74
CA PRO A 230 18.90 -15.04 -22.82
C PRO A 230 17.86 -14.20 -23.56
N ASP A 231 16.62 -14.71 -23.63
CA ASP A 231 15.51 -14.08 -24.34
C ASP A 231 14.56 -13.34 -23.37
N ALA A 232 14.94 -13.15 -22.10
CA ALA A 232 14.12 -12.53 -21.06
C ALA A 232 13.49 -11.19 -21.49
N GLN A 233 14.27 -10.35 -22.18
CA GLN A 233 13.83 -9.04 -22.65
C GLN A 233 12.74 -9.11 -23.72
N SER A 234 12.73 -10.17 -24.53
CA SER A 234 11.80 -10.35 -25.64
C SER A 234 10.54 -11.12 -25.24
N THR A 235 10.61 -11.91 -24.17
CA THR A 235 9.56 -12.83 -23.73
C THR A 235 8.72 -12.25 -22.60
N ALA A 236 9.35 -11.59 -21.62
CA ALA A 236 8.61 -10.80 -20.65
C ALA A 236 8.07 -9.56 -21.38
N ILE A 237 6.84 -9.15 -21.05
CA ILE A 237 6.20 -7.93 -21.63
C ILE A 237 6.89 -6.69 -21.02
N LEU A 238 8.21 -6.57 -21.16
CA LEU A 238 9.05 -5.50 -20.64
C LEU A 238 9.20 -4.37 -21.67
N SER A 239 8.77 -4.58 -22.92
CA SER A 239 8.90 -3.59 -24.00
C SER A 239 7.92 -2.41 -23.90
N GLU A 240 6.85 -2.52 -23.09
CA GLU A 240 5.84 -1.45 -22.93
C GLU A 240 5.87 -0.78 -21.54
N ILE A 241 6.56 -1.37 -20.55
CA ILE A 241 6.61 -0.86 -19.17
C ILE A 241 7.89 -0.02 -18.93
N ALA A 242 8.93 -0.24 -19.73
CA ALA A 242 10.13 0.59 -19.68
C ALA A 242 9.86 1.95 -20.35
N ASP A 243 9.56 2.97 -19.54
CA ASP A 243 9.86 4.35 -19.92
C ASP A 243 11.31 4.38 -20.43
N PRO A 244 11.61 4.93 -21.63
CA PRO A 244 12.96 4.98 -22.17
C PRO A 244 13.99 5.70 -21.27
N GLU A 245 13.56 6.36 -20.19
CA GLU A 245 14.45 6.89 -19.13
C GLU A 245 14.79 5.89 -18.00
N VAL A 246 14.10 4.74 -17.91
CA VAL A 246 14.39 3.68 -16.92
C VAL A 246 15.43 2.72 -17.51
N ASN A 247 16.69 3.00 -17.20
CA ASN A 247 17.79 2.09 -17.46
C ASN A 247 17.62 0.81 -16.62
N MET A 248 17.51 -0.36 -17.27
CA MET A 248 17.52 -1.65 -16.58
C MET A 248 18.85 -1.96 -15.88
N ASP A 249 19.96 -1.32 -16.27
CA ASP A 249 21.23 -1.37 -15.53
C ASP A 249 21.19 -0.54 -14.23
N ALA A 250 20.05 0.10 -13.92
CA ALA A 250 19.81 0.88 -12.72
C ALA A 250 18.68 0.30 -11.83
N ILE A 251 18.25 -0.94 -12.08
CA ILE A 251 17.52 -1.78 -11.12
C ILE A 251 18.52 -2.78 -10.54
#